data_AF-A0A838PAS2-F1
#
_entry.id   AF-A0A838PAS2-F1
#
_cell.length_a   1.000
_cell.length_b   1.000
_cell.length_c   1.000
_cell.angle_alpha   90.00
_cell.angle_beta   90.00
_cell.angle_gamma   90.00
#
_symmetry.space_group_name_H-M   'P 1'
#
loop_
_entity.id
_entity.type
_entity.pdbx_description
1 polymer ?
#
loop_
_entity_poly.entity_id
_entity_poly.type
_entity_poly.pdbx_seq_one_letter_code
_entity_poly.pdbx_strand_id
1 'polypeptide(L)'
;MPDAPFTEAEVRDLIAAKKYIHRVMEDNRGQPNANEIRLTYEIRRRGNETGNLHLRLFARLEKQVNAAVVKPQPGVSLLWCNKRIRCICWRLRHDIIRDGRVIGFVRHWHEKQWTDPDEDKFIIDANDFVKKNIDFASLIYLCLRRWNIETSEQYQMEI
;
A
#
# COMPACT_ATOMS: atom_id res chain seq x y z
N MET A 1 -10.83 11.31 22.63
CA MET A 1 -10.31 10.12 23.32
C MET A 1 -9.19 9.57 22.46
N PRO A 2 -8.02 9.16 23.00
CA PRO A 2 -7.05 8.46 22.18
C PRO A 2 -7.67 7.13 21.76
N ASP A 3 -7.71 6.86 20.45
CA ASP A 3 -8.20 5.58 19.94
C ASP A 3 -7.40 4.46 20.59
N ALA A 4 -8.09 3.45 21.14
CA ALA A 4 -7.44 2.28 21.72
C ALA A 4 -6.45 1.70 20.69
N PRO A 5 -5.22 1.30 21.10
CA PRO A 5 -4.32 0.64 20.18
C PRO A 5 -5.02 -0.63 19.70
N PHE A 6 -5.19 -0.75 18.39
CA PHE A 6 -5.67 -1.99 17.83
C PHE A 6 -4.59 -3.07 17.98
N THR A 7 -5.03 -4.27 18.32
CA THR A 7 -4.20 -5.42 18.64
C THR A 7 -3.68 -6.11 17.37
N GLU A 8 -2.60 -6.89 17.51
CA GLU A 8 -2.09 -7.71 16.41
C GLU A 8 -3.12 -8.74 15.92
N ALA A 9 -3.94 -9.26 16.83
CA ALA A 9 -5.03 -10.17 16.49
C ALA A 9 -6.08 -9.50 15.58
N GLU A 10 -6.48 -8.27 15.90
CA GLU A 10 -7.43 -7.51 15.07
C GLU A 10 -6.84 -7.18 13.70
N VAL A 11 -5.56 -6.81 13.62
CA VAL A 11 -4.89 -6.59 12.33
C VAL A 11 -4.83 -7.86 11.52
N ARG A 12 -4.51 -9.00 12.14
CA ARG A 12 -4.45 -10.30 11.44
C ARG A 12 -5.82 -10.72 10.92
N ASP A 13 -6.86 -10.60 11.74
CA ASP A 13 -8.25 -10.83 11.36
C ASP A 13 -8.65 -9.92 10.20
N LEU A 14 -8.34 -8.62 10.29
CA LEU A 14 -8.58 -7.67 9.22
C LEU A 14 -7.92 -8.09 7.93
N ILE A 15 -6.63 -8.45 7.93
CA ILE A 15 -5.93 -8.81 6.70
C ILE A 15 -6.52 -10.08 6.08
N ALA A 16 -6.89 -11.08 6.88
CA ALA A 16 -7.47 -12.33 6.40
C ALA A 16 -8.91 -12.18 5.88
N ALA A 17 -9.71 -11.30 6.47
CA ALA A 17 -11.12 -11.14 6.13
C ALA A 17 -11.34 -10.80 4.64
N LYS A 18 -12.42 -11.29 4.05
CA LYS A 18 -12.83 -10.94 2.69
C LYS A 18 -13.45 -9.53 2.69
N LYS A 19 -13.03 -8.69 1.77
CA LYS A 19 -13.39 -7.27 1.71
C LYS A 19 -13.77 -6.88 0.28
N TYR A 20 -14.41 -5.73 0.12
CA TYR A 20 -14.73 -5.18 -1.19
C TYR A 20 -14.56 -3.66 -1.21
N ILE A 21 -14.28 -3.12 -2.40
CA ILE A 21 -14.28 -1.67 -2.64
C ILE A 21 -15.73 -1.19 -2.60
N HIS A 22 -16.06 -0.33 -1.64
CA HIS A 22 -17.40 0.25 -1.53
C HIS A 22 -17.55 1.49 -2.43
N ARG A 23 -16.60 2.42 -2.35
CA ARG A 23 -16.61 3.63 -3.17
C ARG A 23 -15.22 4.27 -3.28
N VAL A 24 -15.09 5.19 -4.24
CA VAL A 24 -13.93 6.07 -4.37
C VAL A 24 -14.14 7.29 -3.48
N MET A 25 -13.19 7.55 -2.58
CA MET A 25 -13.20 8.69 -1.66
C MET A 25 -12.44 9.89 -2.20
N GLU A 26 -11.34 9.64 -2.91
CA GLU A 26 -10.47 10.66 -3.49
C GLU A 26 -9.90 10.12 -4.79
N ASP A 27 -9.96 10.91 -5.87
CA ASP A 27 -9.31 10.61 -7.14
C ASP A 27 -8.84 11.90 -7.79
N ASN A 28 -7.53 12.09 -7.89
CA ASN A 28 -6.95 13.27 -8.52
C ASN A 28 -6.30 12.97 -9.88
N ARG A 29 -6.54 11.80 -10.49
CA ARG A 29 -5.93 11.41 -11.79
C ARG A 29 -6.23 12.39 -12.92
N GLY A 30 -7.37 13.07 -12.85
CA GLY A 30 -7.78 14.09 -13.84
C GLY A 30 -7.15 15.47 -13.64
N GLN A 31 -6.29 15.68 -12.63
CA GLN A 31 -5.69 16.97 -12.35
C GLN A 31 -4.37 17.14 -13.13
N PRO A 32 -4.31 18.01 -14.17
CA PRO A 32 -3.17 18.10 -15.09
C PRO A 32 -1.88 18.63 -14.46
N ASN A 33 -1.94 19.21 -13.25
CA ASN A 33 -0.79 19.75 -12.52
C ASN A 33 -0.44 18.99 -11.24
N ALA A 34 -1.07 17.83 -10.98
CA ALA A 34 -0.78 17.07 -9.79
C ALA A 34 0.61 16.41 -9.90
N ASN A 35 1.49 16.70 -8.95
CA ASN A 35 2.81 16.05 -8.84
C ASN A 35 2.69 14.59 -8.35
N GLU A 36 1.49 14.17 -7.97
CA GLU A 36 1.15 12.82 -7.55
C GLU A 36 -0.30 12.49 -7.90
N ILE A 37 -0.50 11.28 -8.39
CA ILE A 37 -1.77 10.57 -8.42
C ILE A 37 -2.01 10.00 -7.03
N ARG A 38 -3.10 10.41 -6.39
CA ARG A 38 -3.69 9.84 -5.20
C ARG A 38 -5.06 9.28 -5.55
N LEU A 39 -5.28 8.05 -5.14
CA LEU A 39 -6.56 7.38 -5.25
C LEU A 39 -6.85 6.70 -3.93
N THR A 40 -7.93 7.10 -3.26
CA THR A 40 -8.33 6.53 -1.98
C THR A 40 -9.67 5.82 -2.16
N TYR A 41 -9.72 4.55 -1.82
CA TYR A 41 -10.95 3.76 -1.79
C TYR A 41 -11.41 3.54 -0.34
N GLU A 42 -12.71 3.65 -0.11
CA GLU A 42 -13.36 3.10 1.07
C GLU A 42 -13.60 1.60 0.84
N ILE A 43 -13.13 0.78 1.76
CA ILE A 43 -13.25 -0.67 1.76
C ILE A 43 -14.09 -1.10 2.95
N ARG A 44 -14.97 -2.07 2.72
CA ARG A 44 -15.78 -2.70 3.78
C ARG A 44 -15.51 -4.20 3.83
N ARG A 45 -15.73 -4.78 5.00
CA ARG A 45 -15.71 -6.24 5.18
C ARG A 45 -17.01 -6.81 4.61
N ARG A 46 -16.93 -7.99 3.98
CA ARG A 46 -18.14 -8.71 3.55
C ARG A 46 -18.93 -9.13 4.82
N GLY A 47 -20.22 -8.82 4.85
CA GLY A 47 -21.09 -9.12 5.99
C GLY A 47 -20.97 -8.20 7.21
N ASN A 48 -20.12 -7.17 7.18
CA ASN A 48 -20.09 -6.13 8.23
C ASN A 48 -19.84 -4.74 7.63
N GLU A 49 -20.88 -3.92 7.64
CA GLU A 49 -20.89 -2.60 7.01
C GLU A 49 -20.35 -1.46 7.90
N THR A 50 -20.09 -1.73 9.18
CA THR A 50 -19.71 -0.68 10.16
C THR A 50 -18.20 -0.43 10.25
N GLY A 51 -17.37 -1.34 9.74
CA GLY A 51 -15.91 -1.22 9.77
C GLY A 51 -15.35 -0.63 8.48
N ASN A 52 -14.89 0.62 8.52
CA ASN A 52 -14.29 1.30 7.37
C ASN A 52 -12.77 1.10 7.32
N LEU A 53 -12.30 0.56 6.20
CA LEU A 53 -10.90 0.50 5.82
C LEU A 53 -10.65 1.46 4.67
N HIS A 54 -9.43 1.98 4.57
CA HIS A 54 -9.03 2.83 3.46
C HIS A 54 -7.88 2.20 2.69
N LEU A 55 -8.06 1.95 1.41
CA LEU A 55 -6.95 1.66 0.52
C LEU A 55 -6.49 2.96 -0.11
N ARG A 56 -5.32 3.44 0.32
CA ARG A 56 -4.69 4.63 -0.22
C ARG A 56 -3.62 4.21 -1.21
N LEU A 57 -3.80 4.66 -2.44
CA LEU A 57 -2.87 4.48 -3.53
C LEU A 57 -2.18 5.81 -3.79
N PHE A 58 -0.89 5.74 -4.04
CA PHE A 58 -0.11 6.90 -4.43
C PHE A 58 0.85 6.50 -5.55
N ALA A 59 0.80 7.22 -6.66
CA ALA A 59 1.80 7.16 -7.72
C ALA A 59 2.25 8.58 -7.99
N ARG A 60 3.54 8.88 -7.91
CA ARG A 60 3.99 10.23 -8.28
C ARG A 60 3.94 10.36 -9.80
N LEU A 61 3.17 11.33 -10.30
CA LEU A 61 3.13 11.67 -11.72
C LEU A 61 4.50 12.25 -12.08
N GLU A 62 5.10 11.72 -13.13
CA GLU A 62 6.41 12.18 -13.60
C GLU A 62 6.30 13.61 -14.14
N LYS A 63 6.41 14.62 -13.28
CA LYS A 63 7.07 15.87 -13.69
C LYS A 63 8.54 15.65 -13.45
N GLN A 64 9.28 15.37 -14.52
CA GLN A 64 10.73 15.20 -14.49
C GLN A 64 11.34 16.53 -14.05
N VAL A 65 11.56 16.72 -12.74
CA VAL A 65 12.21 17.94 -12.23
C VAL A 65 13.68 17.97 -12.68
N ASN A 66 14.31 16.79 -12.81
CA ASN A 66 15.68 16.63 -13.31
C ASN A 66 15.92 15.16 -13.74
N ALA A 67 16.60 14.93 -14.86
CA ALA A 67 16.93 13.60 -15.38
C ALA A 67 17.87 12.78 -14.47
N ALA A 68 18.60 13.45 -13.57
CA ALA A 68 19.52 12.82 -12.63
C ALA A 68 18.84 12.21 -11.38
N VAL A 69 17.57 12.53 -11.12
CA VAL A 69 16.87 12.10 -9.90
C VAL A 69 16.13 10.78 -10.14
N VAL A 70 16.35 9.80 -9.26
CA VAL A 70 15.67 8.49 -9.33
C VAL A 70 14.16 8.69 -9.32
N LYS A 71 13.49 8.15 -10.35
CA LYS A 71 12.03 8.21 -10.50
C LYS A 71 11.34 7.67 -9.24
N PRO A 72 10.47 8.46 -8.57
CA PRO A 72 9.67 7.95 -7.48
C PRO A 72 8.68 6.91 -8.02
N GLN A 73 8.75 5.71 -7.47
CA GLN A 73 7.93 4.56 -7.86
C GLN A 73 6.57 4.58 -7.14
N PRO A 74 5.54 3.94 -7.71
CA PRO A 74 4.23 3.87 -7.08
C PRO A 74 4.25 3.07 -5.77
N GLY A 75 3.27 3.32 -4.93
CA GLY A 75 3.05 2.57 -3.71
C GLY A 75 1.58 2.48 -3.35
N VAL A 76 1.27 1.45 -2.58
CA VAL A 76 -0.09 1.09 -2.19
C VAL A 76 -0.08 0.83 -0.70
N SER A 77 -1.01 1.43 0.05
CA SER A 77 -1.14 1.27 1.49
C SER A 77 -2.57 0.92 1.85
N LEU A 78 -2.73 -0.12 2.66
CA LEU A 78 -3.97 -0.42 3.34
C LEU A 78 -3.92 0.21 4.73
N LEU A 79 -4.95 0.98 5.04
CA LEU A 79 -5.08 1.72 6.29
C LEU A 79 -6.36 1.31 7.02
N TRP A 80 -6.27 1.29 8.33
CA TRP A 80 -7.39 1.16 9.24
C TRP A 80 -7.30 2.27 10.29
N CYS A 81 -8.39 3.00 10.54
CA CYS A 81 -8.39 4.16 11.43
C CYS A 81 -7.23 5.14 11.13
N ASN A 82 -6.96 5.39 9.83
CA ASN A 82 -5.84 6.20 9.33
C ASN A 82 -4.42 5.71 9.68
N LYS A 83 -4.28 4.56 10.35
CA LYS A 83 -2.99 3.90 10.55
C LYS A 83 -2.75 2.86 9.46
N ARG A 84 -1.51 2.79 8.97
CA ARG A 84 -1.13 1.81 7.95
C ARG A 84 -1.03 0.42 8.57
N ILE A 85 -1.70 -0.57 7.96
CA ILE A 85 -1.65 -1.98 8.38
C ILE A 85 -0.86 -2.86 7.41
N ARG A 86 -0.85 -2.49 6.12
CA ARG A 86 -0.01 -3.07 5.06
C ARG A 86 0.41 -2.02 4.06
N CYS A 87 1.58 -2.17 3.44
CA CYS A 87 1.95 -1.36 2.28
C CYS A 87 2.94 -2.07 1.40
N ILE A 88 2.80 -1.95 0.09
CA ILE A 88 3.85 -2.30 -0.86
C ILE A 88 4.38 -0.99 -1.45
N CYS A 89 5.69 -0.80 -1.34
CA CYS A 89 6.36 0.36 -1.90
C CYS A 89 7.80 0.03 -2.30
N TRP A 90 8.29 0.71 -3.32
CA TRP A 90 9.70 0.68 -3.68
C TRP A 90 10.48 1.61 -2.77
N ARG A 91 11.59 1.15 -2.21
CA ARG A 91 12.52 2.02 -1.49
C ARG A 91 13.96 1.73 -1.86
N LEU A 92 14.79 2.73 -1.59
CA LEU A 92 16.22 2.62 -1.51
C LEU A 92 16.56 2.24 -0.06
N ARG A 93 17.17 1.08 0.17
CA ARG A 93 17.73 0.72 1.48
C ARG A 93 19.25 0.50 1.38
N HIS A 94 19.93 0.79 2.48
CA HIS A 94 21.33 0.45 2.67
C HIS A 94 21.41 -1.03 2.99
N ASP A 95 22.09 -1.80 2.15
CA ASP A 95 22.03 -3.26 2.23
C ASP A 95 23.22 -3.85 3.00
N ILE A 96 24.30 -3.08 3.20
CA ILE A 96 25.52 -3.58 3.84
C ILE A 96 26.19 -2.46 4.65
N ILE A 97 26.26 -2.63 5.98
CA ILE A 97 27.24 -1.96 6.84
C ILE A 97 28.41 -2.94 6.99
N ARG A 98 29.52 -2.66 6.32
CA ARG A 98 30.78 -3.38 6.54
C ARG A 98 31.75 -2.38 7.16
N ASP A 99 32.33 -2.73 8.29
CA ASP A 99 33.31 -1.89 9.00
C ASP A 99 32.80 -0.46 9.27
N GLY A 100 31.52 -0.31 9.62
CA GLY A 100 30.90 0.98 9.93
C GLY A 100 30.68 1.92 8.72
N ARG A 101 30.92 1.46 7.48
CA ARG A 101 30.67 2.23 6.25
C ARG A 101 29.55 1.61 5.42
N VAL A 102 28.72 2.47 4.84
CA VAL A 102 27.61 2.11 3.94
C VAL A 102 28.20 1.85 2.55
N ILE A 103 28.12 0.61 2.04
CA ILE A 103 28.85 0.19 0.80
C ILE A 103 27.90 -0.08 -0.39
N GLY A 104 26.58 0.02 -0.22
CA GLY A 104 25.66 -0.18 -1.34
C GLY A 104 24.24 0.31 -1.07
N PHE A 105 23.61 0.79 -2.13
CA PHE A 105 22.17 1.01 -2.16
C PHE A 105 21.51 -0.11 -2.95
N VAL A 106 20.58 -0.82 -2.34
CA VAL A 106 19.71 -1.73 -3.08
C VAL A 106 18.34 -1.10 -3.25
N ARG A 107 17.92 -1.05 -4.51
CA ARG A 107 16.64 -0.49 -4.95
C ARG A 107 15.70 -1.65 -5.16
N HIS A 108 14.75 -1.85 -4.28
CA HIS A 108 13.92 -3.04 -4.34
C HIS A 108 12.52 -2.83 -3.73
N TRP A 109 11.58 -3.72 -4.05
CA TRP A 109 10.22 -3.67 -3.53
C TRP A 109 10.18 -4.19 -2.10
N HIS A 110 9.36 -3.54 -1.27
CA HIS A 110 9.15 -3.92 0.11
C HIS A 110 7.68 -4.02 0.43
N GLU A 111 7.29 -5.05 1.16
CA GLU A 111 6.02 -5.08 1.88
C GLU A 111 6.26 -4.69 3.34
N LYS A 112 5.66 -3.58 3.76
CA LYS A 112 5.56 -3.18 5.16
C LYS A 112 4.34 -3.80 5.80
N GLN A 113 4.53 -4.32 6.99
CA GLN A 113 3.48 -4.90 7.81
C GLN A 113 3.44 -4.16 9.15
N TRP A 114 2.23 -3.84 9.60
CA TRP A 114 2.04 -3.32 10.94
C TRP A 114 2.48 -4.36 11.98
N THR A 115 3.14 -3.87 13.02
CA THR A 115 3.62 -4.62 14.18
C THR A 115 3.50 -3.74 15.40
N ASP A 116 3.05 -4.30 16.52
CA ASP A 116 3.24 -3.71 17.85
C ASP A 116 4.71 -3.89 18.24
N PRO A 117 5.48 -2.88 18.70
CA PRO A 117 5.15 -1.48 19.07
C PRO A 117 5.48 -0.42 18.02
N ASP A 118 6.05 -0.83 16.88
CA ASP A 118 6.70 0.07 15.94
C ASP A 118 5.81 0.61 14.81
N GLU A 119 4.54 0.19 14.79
CA GLU A 119 3.46 0.52 13.85
C GLU A 119 3.74 0.21 12.34
N ASP A 120 4.99 0.17 11.85
CA ASP A 120 5.30 0.09 10.41
C ASP A 120 6.74 -0.40 10.08
N LYS A 121 7.34 -1.29 10.90
CA LYS A 121 8.76 -1.69 10.74
C LYS A 121 9.02 -3.04 10.07
N PHE A 122 8.13 -4.04 10.15
CA PHE A 122 8.44 -5.33 9.55
C PHE A 122 8.39 -5.23 8.03
N ILE A 123 9.55 -5.45 7.40
CA ILE A 123 9.76 -5.27 5.97
C ILE A 123 10.13 -6.62 5.39
N ILE A 124 9.26 -7.12 4.54
CA ILE A 124 9.48 -8.32 3.75
C ILE A 124 9.99 -7.87 2.39
N ASP A 125 11.04 -8.53 1.90
CA ASP A 125 11.45 -8.42 0.51
C ASP A 125 10.27 -8.85 -0.39
N ALA A 126 9.83 -7.96 -1.26
CA ALA A 126 8.70 -8.20 -2.14
C ALA A 126 9.09 -8.50 -3.59
N ASN A 127 10.38 -8.62 -3.91
CA ASN A 127 10.86 -8.75 -5.28
C ASN A 127 10.56 -10.12 -5.89
N ASP A 128 10.35 -11.14 -5.05
CA ASP A 128 9.91 -12.47 -5.51
C ASP A 128 8.52 -12.42 -6.16
N PHE A 129 7.69 -11.43 -5.80
CA PHE A 129 6.32 -11.33 -6.29
C PHE A 129 5.96 -9.99 -6.94
N VAL A 130 6.77 -8.95 -6.79
CA VAL A 130 6.58 -7.66 -7.46
C VAL A 130 7.63 -7.50 -8.56
N LYS A 131 7.17 -7.45 -9.82
CA LYS A 131 8.04 -7.30 -10.99
C LYS A 131 8.77 -5.94 -10.96
N LYS A 132 10.02 -5.92 -11.44
CA LYS A 132 10.89 -4.72 -11.49
C LYS A 132 10.26 -3.52 -12.21
N ASN A 133 9.44 -3.76 -13.24
CA ASN A 133 8.78 -2.72 -14.05
C ASN A 133 7.25 -2.82 -13.96
N ILE A 134 6.72 -3.15 -12.77
CA ILE A 134 5.27 -3.21 -12.58
C ILE A 134 4.65 -1.83 -12.80
N ASP A 135 3.61 -1.75 -13.64
CA ASP A 135 2.84 -0.54 -13.81
C ASP A 135 1.88 -0.32 -12.62
N PHE A 136 1.33 0.89 -12.51
CA PHE A 136 0.49 1.25 -11.38
C PHE A 136 -0.79 0.40 -11.26
N ALA A 137 -1.44 0.07 -12.38
CA ALA A 137 -2.65 -0.74 -12.37
C ALA A 137 -2.36 -2.18 -11.94
N SER A 138 -1.28 -2.77 -12.45
CA SER A 138 -0.81 -4.10 -12.02
C SER A 138 -0.44 -4.14 -10.54
N LEU A 139 0.18 -3.08 -10.00
CA LEU A 139 0.50 -3.00 -8.57
C LEU A 139 -0.76 -2.94 -7.71
N ILE A 140 -1.78 -2.18 -8.14
CA ILE A 140 -3.08 -2.13 -7.46
C ILE A 140 -3.71 -3.52 -7.42
N TYR A 141 -3.81 -4.19 -8.58
CA TYR A 141 -4.42 -5.51 -8.68
C TYR A 141 -3.70 -6.55 -7.81
N LEU A 142 -2.36 -6.52 -7.79
CA LEU A 142 -1.56 -7.36 -6.92
C LEU A 142 -1.90 -7.14 -5.45
N CYS A 143 -1.99 -5.89 -5.01
CA CYS A 143 -2.31 -5.55 -3.62
C CYS A 143 -3.74 -5.95 -3.23
N LEU A 144 -4.72 -5.73 -4.11
CA LEU A 144 -6.11 -6.15 -3.91
C LEU A 144 -6.21 -7.65 -3.68
N ARG A 145 -5.58 -8.44 -4.54
CA ARG A 145 -5.53 -9.90 -4.38
C ARG A 145 -4.83 -10.33 -3.10
N ARG A 146 -3.65 -9.76 -2.82
CA ARG A 146 -2.84 -10.15 -1.66
C ARG A 146 -3.50 -9.83 -0.33
N TRP A 147 -4.35 -8.80 -0.28
CA TRP A 147 -5.04 -8.36 0.94
C TRP A 147 -6.52 -8.75 0.98
N ASN A 148 -6.93 -9.69 0.12
CA ASN A 148 -8.27 -10.27 0.06
C ASN A 148 -9.37 -9.21 -0.15
N ILE A 149 -9.15 -8.29 -1.10
CA ILE A 149 -10.07 -7.22 -1.47
C ILE A 149 -10.58 -7.47 -2.89
N GLU A 150 -11.90 -7.54 -3.03
CA GLU A 150 -12.61 -7.66 -4.30
C GLU A 150 -12.83 -6.31 -4.96
N THR A 151 -12.77 -6.29 -6.29
CA THR A 151 -13.29 -5.16 -7.06
C THR A 151 -14.81 -5.14 -6.98
N SER A 152 -15.42 -3.98 -7.26
CA SER A 152 -16.87 -3.82 -7.33
C SER A 152 -17.54 -4.78 -8.32
N GLU A 153 -16.86 -5.09 -9.44
CA GLU A 153 -17.33 -6.04 -10.45
C GLU A 153 -17.34 -7.49 -9.92
N GLN A 154 -16.28 -7.90 -9.21
CA GLN A 154 -16.20 -9.22 -8.60
C GLN A 154 -17.26 -9.42 -7.51
N TYR A 155 -17.48 -8.38 -6.69
CA TYR A 155 -18.51 -8.41 -5.66
C TYR A 155 -19.92 -8.61 -6.24
N GLN A 156 -20.25 -7.91 -7.34
CA GLN A 156 -21.57 -8.01 -7.98
C GLN A 156 -21.84 -9.34 -8.69
N MET A 157 -20.80 -10.08 -9.10
CA MET A 157 -20.95 -11.40 -9.73
C MET A 157 -21.14 -12.55 -8.74
N GLU A 158 -20.78 -12.37 -7.47
CA GLU A 158 -20.87 -13.38 -6.41
C GLU A 158 -22.06 -13.18 -5.45
N ILE A 159 -23.01 -12.31 -5.82
CA ILE A 159 -24.31 -12.09 -5.16
C ILE A 159 -25.40 -12.61 -6.08
#